data_AF-A0A3A8NN89-F1
#
_entry.id   AF-A0A3A8NN89-F1
#
_cell.length_a   1.000
_cell.length_b   1.000
_cell.length_c   1.000
_cell.angle_alpha   90.00
_cell.angle_beta   90.00
_cell.angle_gamma   90.00
#
_symmetry.space_group_name_H-M   'P 1'
#
loop_
_entity.id
_entity.type
_entity.pdbx_description
1 polymer ?
#
loop_
_entity_poly.entity_id
_entity_poly.type
_entity_poly.pdbx_seq_one_letter_code
_entity_poly.pdbx_strand_id
1 'polypeptide(L)'
;MSSSRRDFFKKVLGTGAVVAGLPACAPDIDPSPVLDVPAPGEDGIVSLVVPRYPDLSRTGGSVTLRFPGGSGQENLLVVHPEENTYAVLSATCTHVGCPMGFDGKEAVCPCHLSKFSITGQVTNAPATVPLKVYVATYNAGTQVLSIALKSGDTTFPSVVNGTLTLTFDQFPALRDVGGVVSGRPTGYGKTVFIFKLEDGTYSAVDSVCTHTQCEVGFEASIDGLLCPCHASTFTKTGTVTQGPATLDLKKFTVAENASGVVVTIT
;
A
#
# COMPACT_ATOMS: atom_id res chain seq x y z
N MET A 1 -16.97 -38.38 -0.86
CA MET A 1 -15.65 -39.01 -1.13
C MET A 1 -15.48 -39.06 -2.63
N SER A 2 -14.82 -38.06 -3.21
CA SER A 2 -14.69 -37.90 -4.66
C SER A 2 -13.29 -38.32 -5.08
N SER A 3 -13.16 -39.54 -5.58
CA SER A 3 -11.91 -40.07 -6.11
C SER A 3 -11.64 -39.46 -7.48
N SER A 4 -10.59 -38.64 -7.58
CA SER A 4 -10.11 -38.09 -8.85
C SER A 4 -9.45 -39.18 -9.70
N ARG A 5 -9.62 -39.07 -11.02
CA ARG A 5 -9.26 -40.02 -12.09
C ARG A 5 -7.74 -40.24 -12.29
N ARG A 6 -6.91 -40.05 -11.26
CA ARG A 6 -5.44 -40.13 -11.34
C ARG A 6 -4.82 -41.47 -10.95
N ASP A 7 -5.61 -42.42 -10.43
CA ASP A 7 -5.07 -43.67 -9.87
C ASP A 7 -4.92 -44.86 -10.84
N PHE A 8 -5.21 -44.72 -12.14
CA PHE A 8 -5.30 -45.90 -13.02
C PHE A 8 -4.06 -46.25 -13.87
N PHE A 9 -2.98 -45.46 -13.86
CA PHE A 9 -1.87 -45.65 -14.82
C PHE A 9 -0.53 -46.19 -14.26
N LYS A 10 -0.53 -46.93 -13.13
CA LYS A 10 0.71 -47.43 -12.51
C LYS A 10 0.93 -48.96 -12.57
N LYS A 11 0.58 -49.65 -13.64
CA LYS A 11 1.03 -51.04 -13.86
C LYS A 11 1.27 -51.41 -15.32
N VAL A 12 2.50 -51.22 -15.82
CA VAL A 12 3.20 -52.13 -16.76
C VAL A 12 4.72 -51.98 -16.55
N LEU A 13 5.40 -53.12 -16.37
CA LEU A 13 6.85 -53.28 -16.21
C LEU A 13 7.58 -53.21 -17.57
N GLY A 14 8.73 -52.55 -17.62
CA GLY A 14 9.69 -52.63 -18.72
C GLY A 14 11.11 -52.40 -18.21
N THR A 15 11.93 -53.45 -18.25
CA THR A 15 13.34 -53.45 -17.88
C THR A 15 14.17 -52.65 -18.89
N GLY A 16 14.68 -51.50 -18.46
CA GLY A 16 15.70 -50.72 -19.14
C GLY A 16 16.43 -49.88 -18.10
N ALA A 17 17.77 -49.88 -18.14
CA ALA A 17 18.58 -49.09 -17.22
C ALA A 17 18.32 -47.59 -17.45
N VAL A 18 17.45 -47.02 -16.63
CA VAL A 18 17.21 -45.57 -16.57
C VAL A 18 18.11 -45.04 -15.46
N VAL A 19 19.04 -44.16 -15.82
CA VAL A 19 19.70 -43.28 -14.86
C VAL A 19 18.58 -42.53 -14.15
N ALA A 20 18.34 -42.86 -12.88
CA ALA A 20 17.31 -42.24 -12.06
C ALA A 20 17.70 -40.79 -11.78
N GLY A 21 17.52 -39.91 -12.77
CA GLY A 21 17.24 -38.52 -12.49
C GLY A 21 15.91 -38.49 -11.77
N LEU A 22 15.95 -38.33 -10.44
CA LEU A 22 14.75 -38.00 -9.68
C LEU A 22 14.08 -36.83 -10.41
N PRO A 23 12.80 -36.92 -10.85
CA PRO A 23 12.09 -35.74 -11.25
C PRO A 23 12.11 -34.84 -10.02
N ALA A 24 12.87 -33.75 -10.10
CA ALA A 24 12.80 -32.70 -9.11
C ALA A 24 11.32 -32.32 -9.05
N CYS A 25 10.64 -32.74 -7.98
CA CYS A 25 9.25 -32.43 -7.78
C CYS A 25 9.20 -30.91 -7.78
N ALA A 26 8.57 -30.33 -8.81
CA ALA A 26 8.25 -28.91 -8.77
C ALA A 26 7.56 -28.68 -7.43
N PRO A 27 8.00 -27.70 -6.62
CA PRO A 27 7.43 -27.49 -5.30
C PRO A 27 5.92 -27.31 -5.46
N ASP A 28 5.15 -28.13 -4.73
CA ASP A 28 3.70 -28.10 -4.71
C ASP A 28 3.26 -26.85 -3.95
N ILE A 29 3.28 -25.71 -4.64
CA ILE A 29 2.88 -24.42 -4.12
C ILE A 29 1.58 -24.06 -4.82
N ASP A 30 0.52 -23.95 -4.03
CA ASP A 30 -0.77 -23.43 -4.48
C ASP A 30 -0.85 -21.91 -4.30
N PRO A 31 -1.69 -21.21 -5.08
CA PRO A 31 -2.08 -19.85 -4.76
C PRO A 31 -2.64 -19.75 -3.33
N SER A 32 -2.43 -18.61 -2.67
CA SER A 32 -2.92 -18.43 -1.31
C SER A 32 -4.47 -18.44 -1.26
N PRO A 33 -5.08 -18.91 -0.16
CA PRO A 33 -6.53 -18.87 0.01
C PRO A 33 -7.09 -17.46 -0.17
N VAL A 34 -8.16 -17.33 -0.94
CA VAL A 34 -8.78 -16.03 -1.24
C VAL A 34 -9.82 -15.68 -0.18
N LEU A 35 -9.72 -14.48 0.35
CA LEU A 35 -10.68 -13.85 1.23
C LEU A 35 -11.27 -12.61 0.56
N ASP A 36 -12.59 -12.57 0.44
CA ASP A 36 -13.28 -11.34 0.04
C ASP A 36 -13.35 -10.39 1.24
N VAL A 37 -12.85 -9.17 1.02
CA VAL A 37 -12.93 -8.08 1.99
C VAL A 37 -13.65 -6.89 1.35
N PRO A 38 -14.36 -6.07 2.15
CA PRO A 38 -14.92 -4.83 1.66
C PRO A 38 -13.83 -3.95 1.03
N ALA A 39 -14.21 -3.13 0.05
CA ALA A 39 -13.35 -2.06 -0.44
C ALA A 39 -12.90 -1.18 0.75
N PRO A 40 -11.65 -0.67 0.74
CA PRO A 40 -11.19 0.26 1.76
C PRO A 40 -12.12 1.48 1.88
N GLY A 41 -12.22 2.02 3.09
CA GLY A 41 -12.89 3.29 3.31
C GLY A 41 -12.15 4.45 2.65
N GLU A 42 -12.67 5.67 2.81
CA GLU A 42 -12.04 6.89 2.29
C GLU A 42 -10.62 7.10 2.83
N ASP A 43 -10.34 6.58 4.03
CA ASP A 43 -9.01 6.57 4.66
C ASP A 43 -7.99 5.67 3.96
N GLY A 44 -8.42 4.82 3.02
CA GLY A 44 -7.52 3.93 2.29
C GLY A 44 -6.91 2.83 3.14
N ILE A 45 -7.47 2.53 4.31
CA ILE A 45 -6.95 1.51 5.24
C ILE A 45 -7.83 0.26 5.19
N VAL A 46 -7.18 -0.90 5.15
CA VAL A 46 -7.82 -2.20 5.39
C VAL A 46 -7.34 -2.73 6.74
N SER A 47 -8.27 -3.00 7.65
CA SER A 47 -7.96 -3.53 8.99
C SER A 47 -8.42 -4.97 9.11
N LEU A 48 -7.51 -5.87 9.48
CA LEU A 48 -7.78 -7.28 9.72
C LEU A 48 -7.56 -7.60 11.20
N VAL A 49 -8.58 -8.14 11.87
CA VAL A 49 -8.42 -8.75 13.19
C VAL A 49 -7.83 -10.14 12.98
N VAL A 50 -6.51 -10.28 13.09
CA VAL A 50 -5.74 -11.47 12.67
C VAL A 50 -6.31 -12.79 13.22
N PRO A 51 -6.73 -12.91 14.49
CA PRO A 51 -7.29 -14.15 15.03
C PRO A 51 -8.54 -14.68 14.30
N ARG A 52 -9.21 -13.85 13.49
CA ARG A 52 -10.35 -14.28 12.66
C ARG A 52 -9.93 -15.04 11.39
N TYR A 53 -8.63 -15.08 11.11
CA TYR A 53 -8.06 -15.65 9.90
C TYR A 53 -7.01 -16.71 10.30
N PRO A 54 -7.40 -18.00 10.35
CA PRO A 54 -6.52 -19.07 10.81
C PRO A 54 -5.18 -19.14 10.06
N ASP A 55 -5.19 -18.89 8.75
CA ASP A 55 -3.96 -18.87 7.94
C ASP A 55 -3.03 -17.72 8.29
N LEU A 56 -3.54 -16.56 8.71
CA LEU A 56 -2.69 -15.46 9.17
C LEU A 56 -2.29 -15.60 10.63
N SER A 57 -2.97 -16.44 11.42
CA SER A 57 -2.62 -16.66 12.83
C SER A 57 -1.40 -17.57 13.00
N ARG A 58 -0.99 -18.29 11.95
CA ARG A 58 0.16 -19.19 11.96
C ARG A 58 1.33 -18.61 11.17
N THR A 59 2.54 -18.67 11.72
CA THR A 59 3.76 -18.37 10.98
C THR A 59 3.89 -19.27 9.75
N GLY A 60 4.38 -18.71 8.66
CA GLY A 60 4.45 -19.33 7.35
C GLY A 60 3.12 -19.35 6.58
N GLY A 61 2.06 -18.76 7.12
CA GLY A 61 0.75 -18.71 6.47
C GLY A 61 0.56 -17.45 5.62
N SER A 62 -0.45 -17.50 4.74
CA SER A 62 -0.80 -16.42 3.83
C SER A 62 -2.27 -16.44 3.43
N VAL A 63 -2.77 -15.29 2.99
CA VAL A 63 -4.08 -15.16 2.34
C VAL A 63 -3.99 -14.16 1.18
N THR A 64 -4.85 -14.30 0.19
CA THR A 64 -5.11 -13.27 -0.81
C THR A 64 -6.35 -12.49 -0.44
N LEU A 65 -6.22 -11.19 -0.17
CA LEU A 65 -7.36 -10.28 -0.05
C LEU A 65 -7.85 -9.88 -1.44
N ARG A 66 -9.14 -10.09 -1.69
CA ARG A 66 -9.81 -9.68 -2.92
C ARG A 66 -10.87 -8.63 -2.59
N PHE A 67 -10.97 -7.62 -3.43
CA PHE A 67 -11.91 -6.51 -3.29
C PHE A 67 -13.00 -6.62 -4.37
N PRO A 68 -14.09 -7.38 -4.15
CA PRO A 68 -15.17 -7.49 -5.11
C PRO A 68 -15.89 -6.13 -5.31
N GLY A 69 -16.53 -5.96 -6.46
CA GLY A 69 -17.41 -4.81 -6.72
C GLY A 69 -16.79 -3.63 -7.49
N GLY A 70 -15.63 -3.81 -8.13
CA GLY A 70 -15.10 -2.80 -9.05
C GLY A 70 -14.41 -1.61 -8.38
N SER A 71 -13.87 -1.79 -7.18
CA SER A 71 -13.10 -0.75 -6.46
C SER A 71 -11.86 -0.26 -7.21
N GLY A 72 -11.42 -0.96 -8.26
CA GLY A 72 -10.15 -0.70 -8.96
C GLY A 72 -8.91 -1.08 -8.13
N GLN A 73 -9.10 -1.53 -6.89
CA GLN A 73 -8.03 -1.97 -6.00
C GLN A 73 -7.56 -3.37 -6.42
N GLU A 74 -6.26 -3.54 -6.60
CA GLU A 74 -5.67 -4.85 -6.87
C GLU A 74 -5.74 -5.76 -5.64
N ASN A 75 -5.72 -7.07 -5.89
CA ASN A 75 -5.68 -8.09 -4.84
C ASN A 75 -4.34 -8.06 -4.12
N LEU A 76 -4.37 -8.35 -2.82
CA LEU A 76 -3.20 -8.26 -1.95
C LEU A 76 -2.84 -9.63 -1.42
N LEU A 77 -1.58 -10.00 -1.49
CA LEU A 77 -1.04 -11.15 -0.80
C LEU A 77 -0.56 -10.71 0.58
N VAL A 78 -1.22 -11.17 1.63
CA VAL A 78 -0.79 -10.97 3.02
C VAL A 78 -0.06 -12.23 3.46
N VAL A 79 1.17 -12.09 3.94
CA VAL A 79 2.02 -13.19 4.41
C VAL A 79 2.45 -12.96 5.86
N HIS A 80 2.57 -14.04 6.62
CA HIS A 80 3.03 -14.04 8.02
C HIS A 80 4.36 -14.82 8.13
N PRO A 81 5.50 -14.24 7.69
CA PRO A 81 6.78 -14.96 7.63
C PRO A 81 7.33 -15.35 9.00
N GLU A 82 7.13 -14.52 10.02
CA GLU A 82 7.71 -14.65 11.35
C GLU A 82 6.76 -14.09 12.41
N GLU A 83 6.95 -14.46 13.67
CA GLU A 83 6.07 -14.01 14.76
C GLU A 83 5.87 -12.49 14.77
N ASN A 84 4.59 -12.07 14.85
CA ASN A 84 4.17 -10.66 14.87
C ASN A 84 4.61 -9.84 13.64
N THR A 85 5.13 -10.48 12.60
CA THR A 85 5.66 -9.84 11.40
C THR A 85 4.82 -10.21 10.21
N TYR A 86 4.26 -9.20 9.55
CA TYR A 86 3.43 -9.38 8.36
C TYR A 86 3.99 -8.55 7.22
N ALA A 87 3.92 -9.09 6.01
CA ALA A 87 4.19 -8.34 4.79
C ALA A 87 2.99 -8.41 3.85
N VAL A 88 2.78 -7.34 3.10
CA VAL A 88 1.65 -7.23 2.16
C VAL A 88 2.18 -6.84 0.80
N LEU A 89 1.94 -7.69 -0.19
CA LEU A 89 2.43 -7.54 -1.56
C LEU A 89 1.26 -7.55 -2.54
N SER A 90 1.50 -7.20 -3.80
CA SER A 90 0.57 -7.53 -4.87
C SER A 90 0.37 -9.05 -4.93
N ALA A 91 -0.88 -9.50 -5.02
CA ALA A 91 -1.20 -10.90 -5.26
C ALA A 91 -1.04 -11.31 -6.73
N THR A 92 -0.54 -10.42 -7.58
CA THR A 92 -0.41 -10.62 -9.03
C THR A 92 1.06 -10.68 -9.42
N CYS A 93 1.49 -11.80 -9.99
CA CYS A 93 2.85 -11.96 -10.47
C CYS A 93 3.17 -10.94 -11.59
N THR A 94 4.30 -10.24 -11.46
CA THR A 94 4.77 -9.26 -12.45
C THR A 94 5.28 -9.86 -13.76
N HIS A 95 5.35 -11.19 -13.89
CA HIS A 95 5.69 -11.84 -15.14
C HIS A 95 4.50 -11.85 -16.11
N VAL A 96 3.44 -12.61 -15.78
CA VAL A 96 2.26 -12.81 -16.65
C VAL A 96 0.92 -12.71 -15.91
N GLY A 97 0.93 -12.22 -14.66
CA GLY A 97 -0.30 -11.94 -13.92
C GLY A 97 -0.94 -13.11 -13.18
N CYS A 98 -0.21 -14.21 -12.96
CA CYS A 98 -0.72 -15.32 -12.13
C CYS A 98 -0.93 -14.92 -10.66
N PRO A 99 -1.88 -15.57 -9.95
CA PRO A 99 -2.06 -15.36 -8.51
C PRO A 99 -0.87 -15.91 -7.73
N MET A 100 -0.54 -15.25 -6.62
CA MET A 100 0.63 -15.58 -5.80
C MET A 100 0.30 -16.51 -4.62
N GLY A 101 1.23 -17.43 -4.34
CA GLY A 101 1.30 -18.24 -3.12
C GLY A 101 2.41 -17.76 -2.17
N PHE A 102 2.58 -18.48 -1.06
CA PHE A 102 3.66 -18.25 -0.10
C PHE A 102 4.22 -19.60 0.38
N ASP A 103 5.53 -19.78 0.33
CA ASP A 103 6.17 -21.06 0.74
C ASP A 103 6.58 -21.08 2.22
N GLY A 104 6.13 -20.08 2.98
CA GLY A 104 6.50 -19.84 4.36
C GLY A 104 7.66 -18.85 4.54
N LYS A 105 8.38 -18.52 3.45
CA LYS A 105 9.50 -17.57 3.48
C LYS A 105 9.43 -16.54 2.36
N GLU A 106 9.05 -16.95 1.16
CA GLU A 106 9.01 -16.11 -0.04
C GLU A 106 7.62 -16.16 -0.69
N ALA A 107 7.24 -15.06 -1.33
CA ALA A 107 6.07 -15.06 -2.22
C ALA A 107 6.44 -15.79 -3.51
N VAL A 108 5.65 -16.78 -3.89
CA VAL A 108 5.96 -17.66 -5.02
C VAL A 108 4.82 -17.69 -6.02
N CYS A 109 5.14 -17.51 -7.29
CA CYS A 109 4.22 -17.68 -8.40
C CYS A 109 4.17 -19.16 -8.80
N PRO A 110 3.04 -19.86 -8.63
CA PRO A 110 2.96 -21.29 -8.89
C PRO A 110 3.01 -21.65 -10.39
N CYS A 111 2.78 -20.68 -11.28
CA CYS A 111 2.77 -20.92 -12.73
C CYS A 111 4.16 -21.25 -13.30
N HIS A 112 5.18 -20.46 -12.92
CA HIS A 112 6.54 -20.57 -13.48
C HIS A 112 7.62 -20.40 -12.40
N LEU A 113 7.23 -20.50 -11.13
CA LEU A 113 8.10 -20.47 -9.96
C LEU A 113 8.89 -19.17 -9.76
N SER A 114 8.44 -18.04 -10.31
CA SER A 114 9.01 -16.74 -9.94
C SER A 114 8.87 -16.55 -8.44
N LYS A 115 9.96 -16.13 -7.78
CA LYS A 115 10.00 -15.90 -6.35
C LYS A 115 10.33 -14.46 -6.04
N PHE A 116 9.76 -13.99 -4.95
CA PHE A 116 9.96 -12.65 -4.44
C PHE A 116 10.17 -12.70 -2.93
N SER A 117 11.09 -11.89 -2.43
CA SER A 117 11.25 -11.68 -1.00
C SER A 117 9.97 -11.08 -0.40
N ILE A 118 9.86 -11.10 0.93
CA ILE A 118 8.78 -10.41 1.65
C ILE A 118 8.84 -8.87 1.51
N THR A 119 9.94 -8.33 0.97
CA THR A 119 10.08 -6.92 0.56
C THR A 119 9.82 -6.70 -0.93
N GLY A 120 9.28 -7.71 -1.62
CA GLY A 120 8.86 -7.67 -3.02
C GLY A 120 9.97 -7.83 -4.05
N GLN A 121 11.24 -7.93 -3.63
CA GLN A 121 12.36 -8.05 -4.57
C GLN A 121 12.37 -9.41 -5.24
N VAL A 122 12.65 -9.43 -6.55
CA VAL A 122 12.75 -10.69 -7.31
C VAL A 122 13.95 -11.48 -6.80
N THR A 123 13.71 -12.73 -6.39
CA THR A 123 14.75 -13.68 -5.97
C THR A 123 14.89 -14.86 -6.91
N ASN A 124 13.87 -15.13 -7.74
CA ASN A 124 13.91 -16.13 -8.80
C ASN A 124 13.11 -15.67 -10.02
N ALA A 125 13.73 -15.76 -11.20
CA ALA A 125 13.09 -15.48 -12.50
C ALA A 125 11.99 -16.54 -12.81
N PRO A 126 11.11 -16.37 -13.82
CA PRO A 126 11.17 -15.45 -14.97
C PRO A 126 10.80 -13.98 -14.71
N ALA A 127 10.10 -13.63 -13.62
CA ALA A 127 9.82 -12.22 -13.34
C ALA A 127 11.12 -11.41 -13.21
N THR A 128 11.10 -10.17 -13.68
CA THR A 128 12.25 -9.23 -13.60
C THR A 128 11.89 -7.91 -12.92
N VAL A 129 10.60 -7.71 -12.63
CA VAL A 129 10.07 -6.52 -11.96
C VAL A 129 9.65 -6.90 -10.54
N PRO A 130 10.10 -6.18 -9.49
CA PRO A 130 9.65 -6.42 -8.11
C PRO A 130 8.14 -6.32 -7.94
N LEU A 131 7.58 -7.08 -7.00
CA LEU A 131 6.19 -6.90 -6.60
C LEU A 131 6.01 -5.55 -5.91
N LYS A 132 4.86 -4.91 -6.15
CA LYS A 132 4.43 -3.79 -5.33
C LYS A 132 4.22 -4.27 -3.90
N VAL A 133 4.72 -3.49 -2.94
CA VAL A 133 4.58 -3.72 -1.50
C VAL A 133 3.68 -2.64 -0.91
N TYR A 134 2.89 -3.04 0.08
CA TYR A 134 1.98 -2.19 0.82
C TYR A 134 2.48 -2.05 2.25
N VAL A 135 2.43 -0.83 2.77
CA VAL A 135 2.78 -0.58 4.16
C VAL A 135 1.70 -1.21 5.04
N ALA A 136 2.14 -2.02 5.99
CA ALA A 136 1.28 -2.63 6.97
C ALA A 136 1.88 -2.54 8.37
N THR A 137 1.03 -2.44 9.38
CA THR A 137 1.43 -2.39 10.78
C THR A 137 0.57 -3.36 11.57
N TYR A 138 1.23 -4.22 12.34
CA TYR A 138 0.55 -5.14 13.25
C TYR A 138 0.70 -4.65 14.69
N ASN A 139 -0.42 -4.53 15.39
CA ASN A 139 -0.45 -4.21 16.80
C ASN A 139 -0.70 -5.49 17.60
N ALA A 140 0.32 -6.00 18.31
CA ALA A 140 0.23 -7.25 19.06
C ALA A 140 -0.78 -7.19 20.22
N GLY A 141 -0.99 -6.03 20.84
CA GLY A 141 -1.93 -5.87 21.95
C GLY A 141 -3.41 -5.95 21.53
N THR A 142 -3.73 -5.48 20.32
CA THR A 142 -5.09 -5.53 19.75
C THR A 142 -5.27 -6.63 18.72
N GLN A 143 -4.16 -7.23 18.26
CA GLN A 143 -4.08 -8.24 17.20
C GLN A 143 -4.67 -7.77 15.86
N VAL A 144 -4.57 -6.47 15.60
CA VAL A 144 -5.03 -5.84 14.35
C VAL A 144 -3.86 -5.61 13.42
N LEU A 145 -3.99 -6.07 12.18
CA LEU A 145 -3.13 -5.73 11.05
C LEU A 145 -3.81 -4.62 10.23
N SER A 146 -3.19 -3.46 10.17
CA SER A 146 -3.65 -2.32 9.36
C SER A 146 -2.80 -2.21 8.10
N ILE A 147 -3.44 -2.17 6.93
CA ILE A 147 -2.80 -2.14 5.61
C ILE A 147 -3.17 -0.81 4.93
N ALA A 148 -2.16 -0.02 4.56
CA ALA A 148 -2.35 1.24 3.85
C ALA A 148 -2.29 1.01 2.33
N LEU A 149 -3.43 1.20 1.66
CA LEU A 149 -3.55 0.97 0.22
C LEU A 149 -3.08 2.14 -0.63
N LYS A 150 -3.09 3.34 -0.04
CA LYS A 150 -2.57 4.54 -0.66
C LYS A 150 -1.12 4.74 -0.22
N SER A 151 -0.18 4.27 -1.02
CA SER A 151 1.26 4.37 -0.73
C SER A 151 1.71 5.84 -0.68
N GLY A 152 2.54 6.16 0.30
CA GLY A 152 3.19 7.46 0.42
C GLY A 152 4.71 7.37 0.41
N ASP A 153 5.37 8.49 0.65
CA ASP A 153 6.80 8.57 0.91
C ASP A 153 7.12 7.91 2.25
N THR A 154 8.09 7.01 2.28
CA THR A 154 8.53 6.30 3.49
C THR A 154 9.23 7.21 4.50
N THR A 155 9.68 8.39 4.08
CA THR A 155 10.33 9.39 4.94
C THR A 155 9.33 10.37 5.54
N PHE A 156 8.08 10.34 5.09
CA PHE A 156 7.00 11.20 5.59
C PHE A 156 6.08 10.43 6.54
N PRO A 157 5.56 11.05 7.61
CA PRO A 157 4.66 10.37 8.54
C PRO A 157 3.44 9.77 7.84
N SER A 158 3.02 8.59 8.29
CA SER A 158 1.80 7.95 7.78
C SER A 158 0.55 8.52 8.45
N VAL A 159 -0.59 8.40 7.79
CA VAL A 159 -1.90 8.63 8.39
C VAL A 159 -2.23 7.45 9.29
N VAL A 160 -2.48 7.72 10.58
CA VAL A 160 -2.88 6.73 11.58
C VAL A 160 -4.24 7.16 12.13
N ASN A 161 -5.25 6.30 12.01
CA ASN A 161 -6.64 6.59 12.44
C ASN A 161 -7.17 7.93 11.88
N GLY A 162 -7.02 8.14 10.56
CA GLY A 162 -7.45 9.37 9.89
C GLY A 162 -6.64 10.62 10.28
N THR A 163 -5.50 10.47 10.96
CA THR A 163 -4.72 11.59 11.46
C THR A 163 -3.28 11.54 10.95
N LEU A 164 -2.80 12.65 10.39
CA LEU A 164 -1.40 12.90 10.08
C LEU A 164 -0.79 13.78 11.18
N THR A 165 0.25 13.30 11.85
CA THR A 165 0.95 14.07 12.89
C THR A 165 2.34 14.47 12.41
N LEU A 166 2.63 15.77 12.46
CA LEU A 166 3.92 16.35 12.12
C LEU A 166 4.52 16.97 13.37
N THR A 167 5.57 16.37 13.93
CA THR A 167 6.23 16.92 15.12
C THR A 167 7.16 18.06 14.73
N PHE A 168 7.29 19.06 15.59
CA PHE A 168 8.21 20.17 15.33
C PHE A 168 9.69 19.77 15.36
N ASP A 169 10.02 18.64 15.97
CA ASP A 169 11.39 18.13 15.96
C ASP A 169 11.74 17.53 14.60
N GLN A 170 10.79 16.83 13.96
CA GLN A 170 10.96 16.32 12.60
C GLN A 170 10.79 17.43 11.55
N PHE A 171 9.93 18.41 11.82
CA PHE A 171 9.54 19.46 10.89
C PHE A 171 9.66 20.86 11.53
N PRO A 172 10.89 21.34 11.78
CA PRO A 172 11.12 22.59 12.49
C PRO A 172 10.59 23.82 11.73
N ALA A 173 10.50 23.77 10.40
CA ALA A 173 9.97 24.86 9.59
C ALA A 173 8.54 25.26 9.99
N LEU A 174 7.74 24.34 10.55
CA LEU A 174 6.39 24.65 11.00
C LEU A 174 6.34 25.53 12.26
N ARG A 175 7.48 25.79 12.93
CA ARG A 175 7.55 26.74 14.05
C ARG A 175 7.52 28.20 13.58
N ASP A 176 7.99 28.46 12.36
CA ASP A 176 8.21 29.81 11.86
C ASP A 176 7.08 30.26 10.93
N VAL A 177 6.63 31.50 11.08
CA VAL A 177 5.64 32.11 10.18
C VAL A 177 6.16 32.10 8.74
N GLY A 178 5.33 31.66 7.80
CA GLY A 178 5.71 31.43 6.39
C GLY A 178 6.31 30.05 6.13
N GLY A 179 6.52 29.25 7.17
CA GLY A 179 7.00 27.88 7.05
C GLY A 179 6.06 26.99 6.24
N VAL A 180 6.64 26.16 5.39
CA VAL A 180 5.93 25.17 4.58
C VAL A 180 6.55 23.79 4.75
N VAL A 181 5.69 22.80 4.89
CA VAL A 181 6.05 21.38 4.81
C VAL A 181 5.11 20.71 3.85
N SER A 182 5.64 19.84 3.01
CA SER A 182 4.82 18.98 2.16
C SER A 182 5.40 17.58 2.08
N GLY A 183 4.52 16.63 1.81
CA GLY A 183 4.90 15.25 1.60
C GLY A 183 3.68 14.39 1.32
N ARG A 184 3.92 13.16 0.89
CA ARG A 184 2.88 12.21 0.51
C ARG A 184 2.72 11.20 1.63
N PRO A 185 1.82 11.39 2.62
CA PRO A 185 1.71 10.45 3.72
C PRO A 185 1.14 9.12 3.24
N THR A 186 1.76 8.02 3.68
CA THR A 186 1.19 6.68 3.52
C THR A 186 -0.17 6.62 4.21
N GLY A 187 -1.15 5.97 3.60
CA GLY A 187 -2.55 6.00 4.02
C GLY A 187 -3.37 7.04 3.25
N TYR A 188 -2.80 8.21 2.92
CA TYR A 188 -3.47 9.17 2.02
C TYR A 188 -3.04 9.03 0.57
N GLY A 189 -1.74 8.80 0.35
CA GLY A 189 -1.13 8.59 -0.96
C GLY A 189 -1.32 9.74 -1.96
N LYS A 190 -1.49 10.98 -1.49
CA LYS A 190 -1.36 12.21 -2.27
C LYS A 190 -0.56 13.21 -1.46
N THR A 191 0.07 14.18 -2.11
CA THR A 191 0.83 15.20 -1.40
C THR A 191 -0.12 16.07 -0.58
N VAL A 192 0.23 16.33 0.68
CA VAL A 192 -0.44 17.29 1.55
C VAL A 192 0.53 18.43 1.78
N PHE A 193 0.07 19.67 1.61
CA PHE A 193 0.82 20.87 1.98
C PHE A 193 0.32 21.37 3.32
N ILE A 194 1.24 21.73 4.22
CA ILE A 194 0.98 22.34 5.52
C ILE A 194 1.74 23.67 5.56
N PHE A 195 1.02 24.76 5.81
CA PHE A 195 1.59 26.10 5.88
C PHE A 195 1.36 26.70 7.27
N LYS A 196 2.38 27.37 7.82
CA LYS A 196 2.21 28.34 8.91
C LYS A 196 1.94 29.70 8.29
N LEU A 197 0.73 30.22 8.48
CA LEU A 197 0.27 31.47 7.89
C LEU A 197 0.76 32.70 8.67
N GLU A 198 0.62 33.88 8.07
CA GLU A 198 1.09 35.15 8.65
C GLU A 198 0.39 35.54 9.95
N ASP A 199 -0.86 35.12 10.13
CA ASP A 199 -1.63 35.32 11.36
C ASP A 199 -1.28 34.30 12.46
N GLY A 200 -0.29 33.43 12.21
CA GLY A 200 0.13 32.37 13.12
C GLY A 200 -0.76 31.14 13.10
N THR A 201 -1.80 31.06 12.26
CA THR A 201 -2.60 29.85 12.11
C THR A 201 -1.96 28.85 11.14
N TYR A 202 -2.48 27.63 11.06
CA TYR A 202 -2.04 26.64 10.08
C TYR A 202 -3.13 26.36 9.05
N SER A 203 -2.72 26.18 7.79
CA SER A 203 -3.55 25.54 6.77
C SER A 203 -2.96 24.20 6.36
N ALA A 204 -3.83 23.27 5.98
CA ALA A 204 -3.43 22.04 5.31
C ALA A 204 -4.36 21.76 4.12
N VAL A 205 -3.79 21.47 2.95
CA VAL A 205 -4.53 21.28 1.69
C VAL A 205 -4.02 20.11 0.87
N ASP A 206 -4.91 19.49 0.12
CA ASP A 206 -4.61 18.42 -0.85
C ASP A 206 -3.88 18.99 -2.06
N SER A 207 -2.93 18.24 -2.61
CA SER A 207 -2.25 18.61 -3.86
C SER A 207 -3.11 18.42 -5.11
N VAL A 208 -4.28 17.77 -5.02
CA VAL A 208 -5.05 17.45 -6.21
C VAL A 208 -5.85 18.65 -6.73
N CYS A 209 -5.42 19.16 -7.88
CA CYS A 209 -6.13 20.19 -8.63
C CYS A 209 -7.57 19.76 -8.95
N THR A 210 -8.53 20.62 -8.65
CA THR A 210 -9.97 20.35 -8.84
C THR A 210 -10.43 20.38 -10.29
N HIS A 211 -9.57 20.75 -11.24
CA HIS A 211 -9.89 20.71 -12.67
C HIS A 211 -9.79 19.28 -13.24
N THR A 212 -8.57 18.73 -13.32
CA THR A 212 -8.29 17.43 -13.95
C THR A 212 -7.38 16.55 -13.10
N GLN A 213 -7.37 16.76 -11.78
CA GLN A 213 -6.69 15.93 -10.79
C GLN A 213 -5.15 15.82 -10.92
N CYS A 214 -4.52 16.77 -11.61
CA CYS A 214 -3.07 16.92 -11.54
C CYS A 214 -2.62 17.33 -10.14
N GLU A 215 -1.43 16.89 -9.71
CA GLU A 215 -0.84 17.41 -8.48
C GLU A 215 -0.30 18.83 -8.68
N VAL A 216 -0.64 19.75 -7.77
CA VAL A 216 -0.12 21.11 -7.70
C VAL A 216 1.19 21.15 -6.91
N GLY A 217 2.06 22.10 -7.23
CA GLY A 217 3.29 22.40 -6.49
C GLY A 217 3.21 23.74 -5.77
N PHE A 218 3.98 23.93 -4.69
CA PHE A 218 4.14 25.23 -4.05
C PHE A 218 5.19 26.06 -4.80
N GLU A 219 4.82 27.29 -5.14
CA GLU A 219 5.62 28.23 -5.90
C GLU A 219 5.76 29.54 -5.11
N ALA A 220 6.95 29.77 -4.57
CA ALA A 220 7.23 30.97 -3.77
C ALA A 220 7.04 32.28 -4.56
N SER A 221 7.21 32.24 -5.88
CA SER A 221 7.06 33.40 -6.78
C SER A 221 5.63 33.94 -6.85
N ILE A 222 4.63 33.12 -6.54
CA ILE A 222 3.21 33.50 -6.50
C ILE A 222 2.61 33.37 -5.09
N ASP A 223 3.45 33.09 -4.09
CA ASP A 223 3.07 32.78 -2.71
C ASP A 223 1.86 31.80 -2.62
N GLY A 224 1.90 30.74 -3.42
CA GLY A 224 0.73 29.89 -3.64
C GLY A 224 1.06 28.56 -4.31
N LEU A 225 0.00 27.86 -4.70
CA LEU A 225 0.07 26.57 -5.34
C LEU A 225 -0.24 26.71 -6.84
N LEU A 226 0.60 26.12 -7.69
CA LEU A 226 0.48 26.12 -9.14
C LEU A 226 0.22 24.70 -9.65
N CYS A 227 -0.82 24.55 -10.46
CA CYS A 227 -1.05 23.34 -11.25
C CYS A 227 -0.21 23.40 -12.53
N PRO A 228 0.74 22.47 -12.74
CA PRO A 228 1.63 22.50 -13.91
C PRO A 228 0.91 22.13 -15.22
N CYS A 229 -0.28 21.52 -15.16
CA CYS A 229 -0.99 21.06 -16.34
C CYS A 229 -1.56 22.21 -17.18
N HIS A 230 -2.28 23.14 -16.53
CA HIS A 230 -2.99 24.22 -17.22
C HIS A 230 -2.92 25.55 -16.44
N ALA A 231 -1.94 25.68 -15.55
CA ALA A 231 -1.65 26.89 -14.78
C ALA A 231 -2.78 27.39 -13.85
N SER A 232 -3.69 26.51 -13.40
CA SER A 232 -4.58 26.90 -12.30
C SER A 232 -3.77 27.22 -11.06
N THR A 233 -4.10 28.32 -10.39
CA THR A 233 -3.42 28.74 -9.16
C THR A 233 -4.38 28.74 -7.99
N PHE A 234 -3.81 28.48 -6.81
CA PHE A 234 -4.53 28.46 -5.55
C PHE A 234 -3.71 29.16 -4.46
N THR A 235 -4.39 29.75 -3.48
CA THR A 235 -3.74 30.28 -2.28
C THR A 235 -3.17 29.15 -1.41
N LYS A 236 -2.33 29.49 -0.41
CA LYS A 236 -1.89 28.56 0.66
C LYS A 236 -3.03 27.98 1.50
N THR A 237 -4.23 28.57 1.45
CA THR A 237 -5.46 28.05 2.08
C THR A 237 -6.33 27.25 1.12
N GLY A 238 -5.86 27.02 -0.10
CA GLY A 238 -6.52 26.21 -1.12
C GLY A 238 -7.57 26.94 -1.95
N THR A 239 -7.75 28.25 -1.77
CA THR A 239 -8.72 29.03 -2.54
C THR A 239 -8.25 29.21 -3.97
N VAL A 240 -9.11 28.91 -4.95
CA VAL A 240 -8.75 29.07 -6.36
C VAL A 240 -8.61 30.55 -6.73
N THR A 241 -7.51 30.90 -7.38
CA THR A 241 -7.20 32.28 -7.81
C THR A 241 -7.15 32.42 -9.33
N GLN A 242 -6.87 31.31 -10.05
CA GLN A 242 -6.86 31.29 -11.51
C GLN A 242 -7.33 29.94 -12.04
N GLY A 243 -8.16 29.99 -13.09
CA GLY A 243 -8.68 28.82 -13.79
C GLY A 243 -7.62 28.10 -14.65
N PRO A 244 -7.98 26.97 -15.29
CA PRO A 244 -9.35 26.47 -15.51
C PRO A 244 -10.07 25.83 -14.31
N ALA A 245 -9.39 25.56 -13.19
CA ALA A 245 -10.07 25.16 -11.96
C ALA A 245 -11.11 26.21 -11.52
N THR A 246 -12.27 25.74 -11.07
CA THR A 246 -13.37 26.60 -10.59
C THR A 246 -13.76 26.32 -9.14
N LEU A 247 -13.10 25.35 -8.51
CA LEU A 247 -13.33 24.94 -7.13
C LEU A 247 -12.03 25.03 -6.32
N ASP A 248 -12.15 25.36 -5.05
CA ASP A 248 -11.05 25.31 -4.08
C ASP A 248 -10.47 23.90 -3.94
N LEU A 249 -9.18 23.79 -3.60
CA LEU A 249 -8.57 22.53 -3.19
C LEU A 249 -9.26 21.99 -1.93
N LYS A 250 -9.23 20.66 -1.78
CA LYS A 250 -9.67 20.01 -0.54
C LYS A 250 -8.81 20.51 0.62
N LYS A 251 -9.48 20.99 1.68
CA LYS A 251 -8.86 21.53 2.89
C LYS A 251 -9.00 20.49 4.00
N PHE A 252 -7.98 20.37 4.83
CA PHE A 252 -7.98 19.50 6.00
C PHE A 252 -8.12 20.31 7.27
N THR A 253 -8.71 19.70 8.30
CA THR A 253 -8.76 20.32 9.62
C THR A 253 -7.40 20.21 10.28
N VAL A 254 -6.90 21.31 10.84
CA VAL A 254 -5.59 21.38 11.49
C VAL A 254 -5.75 21.78 12.95
N ALA A 255 -5.08 21.06 13.84
CA ALA A 255 -4.93 21.41 15.24
C ALA A 255 -3.44 21.50 15.60
N GLU A 256 -3.06 22.51 16.38
CA GLU A 256 -1.72 22.64 16.95
C GLU A 256 -1.70 22.13 18.39
N ASN A 257 -0.61 21.49 18.79
CA ASN A 257 -0.31 21.19 20.18
C ASN A 257 1.15 21.52 20.50
N ALA A 258 1.58 21.32 21.75
CA ALA A 258 2.92 21.68 22.20
C ALA A 258 4.07 20.99 21.44
N SER A 259 3.79 19.83 20.82
CA SER A 259 4.79 19.00 20.15
C SER A 259 4.76 19.10 18.62
N GLY A 260 3.71 19.70 18.03
CA GLY A 260 3.58 19.80 16.59
C GLY A 260 2.17 20.10 16.09
N VAL A 261 1.95 19.71 14.83
CA VAL A 261 0.71 19.92 14.09
C VAL A 261 0.03 18.58 13.81
N VAL A 262 -1.27 18.54 13.99
CA VAL A 262 -2.13 17.38 13.77
C VAL A 262 -3.14 17.73 12.68
N VAL A 263 -3.08 17.01 11.57
CA VAL A 263 -3.96 17.20 10.42
C VAL A 263 -4.95 16.03 10.35
N THR A 264 -6.24 16.34 10.32
CA THR A 264 -7.29 15.33 10.15
C THR A 264 -7.51 15.08 8.66
N ILE A 265 -7.19 13.87 8.23
CA ILE A 265 -7.32 13.37 6.87
C ILE A 265 -8.58 12.50 6.81
N THR A 266 -9.71 13.14 6.51
CA THR A 266 -10.99 12.49 6.12
C THR A 266 -11.11 12.51 4.62
#